data_AF-A0A0A9G029-F1
#
_entry.id   AF-A0A0A9G029-F1
#
_cell.length_a   1.000
_cell.length_b   1.000
_cell.length_c   1.000
_cell.angle_alpha   90.00
_cell.angle_beta   90.00
_cell.angle_gamma   90.00
#
_symmetry.space_group_name_H-M   'P 1'
#
loop_
_entity.id
_entity.type
_entity.pdbx_description
1 polymer ?
#
loop_
_entity_poly.entity_id
_entity_poly.type
_entity_poly.pdbx_seq_one_letter_code
_entity_poly.pdbx_strand_id
1 'polypeptide(L)' 'MKDDPQFTYDETVQIAISALQSVLQEDFKATEIEVGVVRKEDRVFRALATEEIDQHLTAISERD' A
#
# COMPACT_ATOMS: atom_id res chain seq x y z
N MET A 1 -17.88 -20.76 4.72
CA MET A 1 -17.08 -19.62 5.17
C MET A 1 -16.03 -19.45 4.11
N LYS A 2 -16.37 -18.68 3.08
CA LYS A 2 -15.80 -18.75 1.74
C LYS A 2 -15.06 -17.44 1.49
N ASP A 3 -13.85 -17.59 0.98
CA ASP A 3 -12.93 -16.56 0.50
C ASP A 3 -12.30 -15.72 1.62
N ASP A 4 -11.20 -16.22 2.18
CA ASP A 4 -10.15 -15.36 2.75
C ASP A 4 -9.38 -14.86 1.52
N PRO A 5 -9.64 -13.64 1.00
CA PRO A 5 -8.95 -13.16 -0.17
C PRO A 5 -7.46 -13.09 0.16
N GLN A 6 -6.68 -13.98 -0.44
CA GLN A 6 -5.24 -13.96 -0.33
C GLN A 6 -4.74 -12.82 -1.20
N PHE A 7 -4.70 -11.62 -0.61
CA PHE A 7 -4.03 -10.50 -1.22
C PHE A 7 -2.52 -10.75 -1.20
N THR A 8 -1.90 -10.45 -2.33
CA THR A 8 -0.44 -10.33 -2.36
C THR A 8 0.00 -9.16 -1.49
N TYR A 9 1.29 -9.12 -1.18
CA TYR A 9 1.89 -8.00 -0.47
C TYR A 9 1.57 -6.66 -1.15
N ASP A 10 1.81 -6.58 -2.46
CA ASP A 10 1.59 -5.39 -3.25
C ASP A 10 0.13 -4.96 -3.25
N GLU A 11 -0.81 -5.90 -3.46
CA GLU A 11 -2.24 -5.59 -3.41
C GLU A 11 -2.68 -5.08 -2.05
N THR A 12 -2.15 -5.64 -0.97
CA THR A 12 -2.49 -5.20 0.40
C THR A 12 -2.05 -3.76 0.64
N VAL A 13 -0.82 -3.44 0.24
CA VAL A 13 -0.27 -2.08 0.35
C VAL A 13 -1.05 -1.10 -0.53
N GLN A 14 -1.33 -1.48 -1.77
CA GLN A 14 -2.06 -0.64 -2.72
C GLN A 14 -3.48 -0.35 -2.22
N ILE A 15 -4.22 -1.37 -1.76
CA ILE A 15 -5.57 -1.20 -1.21
C ILE A 15 -5.56 -0.27 0.00
N ALA A 16 -4.56 -0.38 0.88
CA ALA A 16 -4.46 0.48 2.06
C ALA A 16 -4.24 1.95 1.66
N ILE A 17 -3.38 2.22 0.68
CA ILE A 17 -3.13 3.57 0.15
C ILE A 17 -4.38 4.12 -0.53
N SER A 18 -5.00 3.36 -1.44
CA SER A 18 -6.23 3.76 -2.13
C SER A 18 -7.40 4.03 -1.17
N ALA A 19 -7.53 3.22 -0.12
CA ALA A 19 -8.54 3.45 0.91
C ALA A 19 -8.32 4.79 1.63
N LEU A 20 -7.07 5.14 1.95
CA LEU A 20 -6.73 6.42 2.57
C LEU A 20 -7.02 7.60 1.62
N GLN A 21 -6.61 7.51 0.35
CA GLN A 21 -6.90 8.50 -0.68
C GLN A 21 -8.40 8.72 -0.86
N SER A 22 -9.18 7.64 -0.88
CA SER A 22 -10.64 7.70 -1.01
C SER A 22 -11.32 8.39 0.18
N VAL A 23 -10.86 8.10 1.41
CA VAL A 23 -11.41 8.71 2.63
C VAL A 23 -11.09 10.20 2.71
N LEU A 24 -9.88 10.59 2.31
CA LEU A 24 -9.43 11.98 2.35
C LEU A 24 -9.77 12.78 1.08
N GLN A 25 -10.23 12.09 0.03
CA GLN A 25 -10.51 12.65 -1.30
C GLN A 25 -9.30 13.40 -1.86
N GLU A 26 -8.09 12.89 -1.61
CA GLU A 26 -6.83 13.51 -1.97
C GLU A 26 -5.85 12.48 -2.53
N ASP A 27 -5.11 12.86 -3.57
CA ASP A 27 -4.02 12.08 -4.14
C ASP A 27 -2.71 12.39 -3.42
N PHE A 28 -2.13 11.40 -2.76
CA PHE A 28 -0.84 11.55 -2.07
C PHE A 28 0.34 11.35 -3.00
N LYS A 29 1.39 12.15 -2.79
CA LYS A 29 2.74 11.85 -3.29
C LYS A 29 3.45 10.90 -2.33
N ALA A 30 4.44 10.18 -2.84
CA ALA A 30 5.26 9.28 -2.02
C ALA A 30 5.97 9.98 -0.84
N THR A 31 6.16 11.30 -0.90
CA THR A 31 6.75 12.11 0.17
C THR A 31 5.76 12.57 1.24
N GLU A 32 4.46 12.38 1.02
CA GLU A 32 3.39 12.88 1.90
C GLU A 32 2.84 11.78 2.82
N ILE A 33 3.22 10.52 2.57
CA ILE A 33 2.82 9.36 3.36
C ILE A 33 4.03 8.52 3.77
N GLU A 34 3.93 7.89 4.93
CA GLU A 34 4.89 6.88 5.40
C GLU A 34 4.16 5.54 5.51
N VAL A 35 4.74 4.49 4.94
CA VAL A 35 4.14 3.15 4.93
C VAL A 35 5.04 2.18 5.71
N GLY A 36 4.47 1.58 6.75
CA GLY A 36 5.12 0.56 7.56
C GLY A 36 4.53 -0.81 7.31
N VAL A 37 5.39 -1.82 7.08
CA VAL A 37 4.96 -3.18 6.79
C VAL A 37 5.57 -4.19 7.76
N VAL A 38 4.79 -5.20 8.10
CA VAL A 38 5.22 -6.38 8.87
C VAL A 38 4.68 -7.60 8.15
N ARG A 39 5.53 -8.61 7.93
CA ARG A 39 5.16 -9.83 7.21
C ARG A 39 5.28 -11.05 8.12
N LYS A 40 4.60 -12.13 7.76
CA LYS A 40 4.71 -13.39 8.52
C LYS A 40 6.11 -13.99 8.46
N GLU A 41 6.74 -13.87 7.28
CA GLU A 41 8.09 -14.33 6.97
C GLU A 41 9.16 -13.41 7.57
N ASP A 42 8.86 -12.10 7.64
CA ASP A 42 9.72 -11.08 8.23
C ASP A 42 8.91 -10.24 9.23
N ARG A 43 8.99 -10.65 10.49
CA ARG A 43 8.19 -10.09 11.60
C ARG A 43 8.76 -8.77 12.13
N VAL A 44 9.78 -8.22 11.48
CA VAL A 44 10.34 -6.92 11.81
C VAL A 44 9.51 -5.85 11.11
N PHE A 45 9.16 -4.80 11.85
CA PHE A 45 8.55 -3.62 11.26
C PHE A 45 9.56 -2.92 10.36
N ARG A 46 9.22 -2.82 9.08
CA ARG A 46 10.02 -2.11 8.08
C ARG A 46 9.22 -0.92 7.55
N ALA A 47 9.83 0.27 7.61
CA ALA A 47 9.35 1.41 6.85
C ALA A 47 9.79 1.27 5.38
N LEU A 48 8.86 1.49 4.46
CA LEU A 48 9.11 1.52 3.02
C LEU A 48 9.86 2.80 2.66
N ALA A 49 10.81 2.69 1.73
CA ALA A 49 11.44 3.87 1.16
C ALA A 49 10.46 4.62 0.25
N THR A 50 10.67 5.93 0.08
CA THR A 50 9.86 6.76 -0.83
C THR A 50 9.78 6.18 -2.24
N GLU A 51 10.87 5.60 -2.76
CA GLU A 51 10.90 4.94 -4.08
C GLU A 51 9.96 3.72 -4.15
N GLU A 52 9.85 2.94 -3.08
CA GLU A 52 8.94 1.78 -3.01
C GLU A 52 7.48 2.26 -2.97
N ILE A 53 7.21 3.33 -2.22
CA ILE A 53 5.88 3.95 -2.14
C ILE A 53 5.46 4.51 -3.52
N ASP A 54 6.37 5.16 -4.23
CA ASP A 54 6.13 5.74 -5.55
C ASP A 54 5.76 4.67 -6.60
N GLN A 55 6.40 3.50 -6.53
CA GLN A 55 6.03 2.35 -7.36
C GLN A 55 4.61 1.86 -7.06
N HIS A 56 4.24 1.77 -5.78
CA HIS A 56 2.88 1.39 -5.41
C HIS A 56 1.84 2.43 -5.86
N LEU A 57 2.14 3.73 -5.72
CA LEU A 57 1.27 4.83 -6.18
C LEU A 57 1.08 4.78 -7.70
N THR A 58 2.17 4.61 -8.46
CA THR A 58 2.11 4.45 -9.93
C THR A 58 1.23 3.27 -10.31
N ALA A 59 1.41 2.12 -9.66
CA ALA A 59 0.61 0.92 -9.93
C ALA A 59 -0.88 1.08 -9.56
N ILE A 60 -1.22 1.90 -8.55
CA ILE A 60 -2.61 2.26 -8.24
C ILE A 60 -3.18 3.10 -9.38
N SER A 61 -2.46 4.13 -9.82
CA SER A 61 -2.89 5.00 -10.93
C SER A 61 -3.04 4.28 -12.27
N GLU A 62 -2.30 3.19 -12.52
CA GLU A 62 -2.48 2.35 -13.71
C GLU A 62 -3.67 1.39 -13.63
N ARG A 63 -4.17 1.11 -12.42
CA ARG A 63 -5.31 0.20 -12.17
C ARG A 63 -6.67 0.91 -12.18
N ASP A 64 -6.69 2.23 -11.99
CA ASP A 64 -7.87 3.11 -12.06
C ASP A 64 -8.12 3.59 -13.51
#